data_AF-A0A1R1XXL5-F1
#
_entry.id   AF-A0A1R1XXL5-F1
#
_cell.length_a   1.000
_cell.length_b   1.000
_cell.length_c   1.000
_cell.angle_alpha   90.00
_cell.angle_beta   90.00
_cell.angle_gamma   90.00
#
_symmetry.space_group_name_H-M   'P 1'
#
loop_
_entity.id
_entity.type
_entity.pdbx_description
1 polymer ?
#
loop_
_entity_poly.entity_id
_entity_poly.type
_entity_poly.pdbx_seq_one_letter_code
_entity_poly.pdbx_strand_id
1 'polypeptide(L)'
;MKSPLMEYNCGGGAWRLKWNPVDPNYLLVAAMFNGGQILNIPLDSDNSTEPKNTNSPSLLAKFEGHESMTYGIDWNYYNNSIAKKSKYLVTSCSFYDKSCHFWRYDTKA
;
A
#
# COMPACT_ATOMS: atom_id res chain seq x y z
N MET A 1 20.21 -14.16 16.88
CA MET A 1 20.23 -13.01 15.96
C MET A 1 18.83 -12.90 15.36
N LYS A 2 18.19 -11.71 15.36
CA LYS A 2 16.86 -11.53 14.75
C LYS A 2 17.05 -11.07 13.30
N SER A 3 16.28 -11.63 12.37
CA SER A 3 16.24 -11.23 10.96
C SER A 3 14.81 -10.81 10.59
N PRO A 4 14.62 -9.90 9.61
CA PRO A 4 13.30 -9.55 9.11
C PRO A 4 12.64 -10.77 8.45
N LEU A 5 11.30 -10.85 8.56
CA LEU A 5 10.50 -11.87 7.87
C LEU A 5 10.40 -11.60 6.37
N MET A 6 10.34 -10.32 6.02
CA MET A 6 10.16 -9.82 4.66
C MET A 6 10.85 -8.46 4.53
N GLU A 7 11.35 -8.17 3.33
CA GLU A 7 11.94 -6.89 2.98
C GLU A 7 11.34 -6.38 1.67
N TYR A 8 11.22 -5.05 1.55
CA TYR A 8 10.75 -4.39 0.35
C TYR A 8 11.48 -3.07 0.15
N ASN A 9 12.04 -2.87 -1.03
CA ASN A 9 12.64 -1.60 -1.41
C ASN A 9 11.57 -0.67 -1.99
N CYS A 10 11.12 0.31 -1.18
CA CYS A 10 10.13 1.28 -1.62
C CYS A 10 10.69 2.41 -2.52
N GLY A 11 11.99 2.40 -2.84
CA GLY A 11 12.63 3.37 -3.74
C GLY A 11 12.87 4.75 -3.10
N GLY A 12 12.91 4.83 -1.77
CA GLY A 12 13.14 6.06 -1.01
C GLY A 12 12.88 5.85 0.48
N GLY A 13 12.73 6.95 1.23
CA GLY A 13 12.27 6.88 2.62
C GLY A 13 10.77 6.55 2.71
N ALA A 14 10.39 5.64 3.60
CA ALA A 14 8.99 5.37 3.92
C ALA A 14 8.53 6.32 5.04
N TRP A 15 7.71 7.32 4.71
CA TRP A 15 7.26 8.33 5.69
C TRP A 15 5.93 8.00 6.35
N ARG A 16 5.07 7.28 5.65
CA ARG A 16 3.78 6.84 6.17
C ARG A 16 3.50 5.43 5.69
N LEU A 17 3.21 4.55 6.64
CA LEU A 17 2.70 3.21 6.41
C LEU A 17 1.28 3.11 6.98
N LYS A 18 0.35 2.52 6.24
CA LYS A 18 -1.04 2.37 6.68
C LYS A 18 -1.68 1.07 6.16
N TRP A 19 -1.94 0.14 7.06
CA TRP A 19 -2.70 -1.08 6.76
C TRP A 19 -4.12 -0.74 6.31
N ASN A 20 -4.62 -1.50 5.33
CA ASN A 20 -5.99 -1.40 4.89
C ASN A 20 -6.94 -1.92 5.99
N PRO A 21 -8.06 -1.22 6.27
CA PRO A 21 -8.97 -1.62 7.34
C PRO A 21 -9.81 -2.87 7.02
N VAL A 22 -9.83 -3.35 5.78
CA VAL A 22 -10.64 -4.49 5.32
C VAL A 22 -9.81 -5.62 4.73
N ASP A 23 -8.79 -5.27 3.94
CA ASP A 23 -7.89 -6.25 3.34
C ASP A 23 -6.57 -6.32 4.15
N PRO A 24 -6.36 -7.37 4.97
CA PRO A 24 -5.19 -7.42 5.84
C PRO A 24 -3.87 -7.47 5.06
N ASN A 25 -3.91 -7.85 3.77
CA ASN A 25 -2.71 -7.97 2.96
C ASN A 25 -2.31 -6.62 2.35
N TYR A 26 -3.17 -5.60 2.37
CA TYR A 26 -2.87 -4.35 1.67
C TYR A 26 -2.24 -3.31 2.60
N LEU A 27 -1.09 -2.78 2.18
CA LEU A 27 -0.34 -1.76 2.90
C LEU A 27 -0.11 -0.55 2.01
N LEU A 28 -0.52 0.64 2.47
CA LEU A 28 -0.11 1.90 1.83
C LEU A 28 1.29 2.30 2.27
N VAL A 29 2.03 2.87 1.33
CA VAL A 29 3.34 3.49 1.57
C VAL A 29 3.35 4.86 0.92
N ALA A 30 3.61 5.90 1.72
CA ALA A 30 4.08 7.19 1.20
C ALA A 30 5.60 7.09 1.04
N ALA A 31 6.05 6.74 -0.16
CA ALA A 31 7.46 6.56 -0.47
C ALA A 31 8.00 7.90 -0.99
N MET A 32 8.75 8.61 -0.15
CA MET A 32 9.31 9.97 -0.35
C MET A 32 9.34 10.43 -1.81
N PHE A 33 10.30 9.93 -2.61
CA PHE A 33 10.46 10.28 -4.04
C PHE A 33 9.77 9.31 -5.00
N ASN A 34 9.15 8.25 -4.48
CA ASN A 34 8.64 7.14 -5.26
C ASN A 34 7.11 6.99 -5.14
N GLY A 35 6.43 8.10 -4.88
CA GLY A 35 4.97 8.24 -4.92
C GLY A 35 4.20 7.53 -3.80
N GLY A 36 2.88 7.46 -3.98
CA GLY A 36 1.99 6.67 -3.13
C GLY A 36 1.89 5.25 -3.66
N GLN A 37 2.21 4.24 -2.84
CA GLN A 37 2.21 2.83 -3.24
C GLN A 37 1.17 2.03 -2.49
N ILE A 38 0.60 1.02 -3.15
CA ILE A 38 -0.15 -0.06 -2.52
C ILE A 38 0.68 -1.33 -2.65
N LEU A 39 1.02 -1.96 -1.54
CA LEU A 39 1.70 -3.24 -1.49
C LEU A 39 0.75 -4.35 -1.10
N ASN A 40 0.91 -5.52 -1.73
CA ASN A 40 0.40 -6.78 -1.22
C ASN A 40 1.47 -7.41 -0.32
N ILE A 41 1.15 -7.55 0.94
CA ILE A 41 1.93 -8.28 1.92
C ILE A 41 1.27 -9.66 2.05
N PRO A 42 1.95 -10.75 1.63
CA PRO A 42 1.40 -12.09 1.74
C PRO A 42 1.44 -12.54 3.20
N LEU A 43 0.51 -12.05 4.02
CA LEU A 43 0.29 -12.57 5.36
C LEU A 43 -0.32 -13.96 5.19
N ASP A 44 0.36 -14.99 5.71
CA ASP A 44 -0.07 -16.38 5.60
C ASP A 44 -1.49 -16.54 6.20
N SER A 45 -2.49 -16.65 5.34
CA SER A 45 -3.85 -17.03 5.73
C SER A 45 -4.09 -18.54 5.62
N ASP A 46 -3.11 -19.28 5.13
CA ASP A 46 -3.25 -20.70 4.81
C ASP A 46 -2.39 -21.53 5.76
N ASN A 47 -3.02 -22.41 6.53
CA ASN A 47 -2.37 -23.41 7.38
C ASN A 47 -1.64 -24.50 6.56
N SER A 48 -1.29 -24.21 5.30
CA SER A 48 -0.57 -25.13 4.43
C SER A 48 0.89 -25.21 4.87
N THR A 49 1.30 -26.39 5.30
CA THR A 49 2.63 -26.79 5.82
C THR A 49 3.79 -26.66 4.84
N GLU A 50 3.58 -26.09 3.65
CA GLU A 50 4.62 -25.94 2.63
C GLU A 50 5.12 -24.49 2.61
N PRO A 51 6.40 -24.22 2.92
CA PRO A 51 6.97 -22.87 2.82
C PRO A 51 6.97 -22.45 1.35
N LYS A 52 6.03 -21.58 0.96
CA LYS A 52 6.08 -20.92 -0.34
C LYS A 52 7.27 -19.97 -0.31
N ASN A 53 8.35 -20.37 -0.98
CA ASN A 53 9.62 -19.63 -1.17
C ASN A 53 9.47 -18.27 -1.91
N THR A 54 8.28 -17.68 -1.96
CA THR A 54 7.94 -16.47 -2.71
C THR A 54 7.08 -15.48 -1.92
N ASN A 55 7.04 -15.57 -0.58
CA ASN A 55 6.28 -14.67 0.29
C ASN A 55 6.97 -13.28 0.43
N SER A 56 7.30 -12.64 -0.69
CA SER A 56 7.84 -11.27 -0.69
C SER A 56 6.72 -10.26 -0.90
N PRO A 57 6.78 -9.07 -0.25
CA PRO A 57 5.90 -7.97 -0.58
C PRO A 57 5.96 -7.62 -2.07
N SER A 58 4.81 -7.36 -2.68
CA SER A 58 4.72 -7.00 -4.10
C SER A 58 3.97 -5.69 -4.31
N LEU A 59 4.38 -4.92 -5.31
CA LEU A 59 3.72 -3.66 -5.67
C LEU A 59 2.43 -3.94 -6.47
N LEU A 60 1.29 -3.50 -5.94
CA LEU A 60 -0.01 -3.59 -6.61
C LEU A 60 -0.31 -2.36 -7.46
N ALA A 61 -0.01 -1.17 -6.93
CA ALA A 61 -0.26 0.10 -7.59
C ALA A 61 0.70 1.18 -7.11
N LYS A 62 0.97 2.15 -7.98
CA LYS A 62 1.76 3.34 -7.69
C LYS A 62 1.06 4.58 -8.24
N PHE A 63 1.00 5.63 -7.45
CA PHE A 63 0.48 6.94 -7.81
C PHE A 63 1.63 7.95 -7.86
N GLU A 64 1.83 8.55 -9.03
CA GLU A 64 2.93 9.48 -9.35
C GLU A 64 2.40 10.88 -9.74
N GLY A 65 1.20 11.25 -9.30
CA GLY A 65 0.61 12.55 -9.64
C GLY A 65 1.17 13.74 -8.88
N HIS A 66 1.97 13.51 -7.84
CA HIS A 66 2.64 14.58 -7.08
C HIS A 66 3.86 15.10 -7.86
N GLU A 67 4.03 16.41 -7.91
CA GLU A 67 5.22 17.06 -8.51
C GLU A 67 6.44 16.99 -7.58
N SER A 68 6.23 16.57 -6.34
CA SER A 68 7.25 16.47 -5.31
C SER A 68 7.01 15.29 -4.37
N MET A 69 7.61 15.32 -3.18
CA MET A 69 7.66 14.17 -2.29
C MET A 69 6.31 13.88 -1.64
N THR A 70 5.90 12.62 -1.57
CA THR A 70 4.62 12.20 -0.97
C THR A 70 4.77 11.96 0.53
N TYR A 71 4.07 12.73 1.37
CA TYR A 71 4.16 12.69 2.84
C TYR A 71 3.00 11.95 3.50
N GLY A 72 1.79 12.30 3.10
CA GLY A 72 0.57 11.70 3.63
C GLY A 72 0.01 10.67 2.68
N ILE A 73 -0.50 9.58 3.25
CA ILE A 73 -1.32 8.62 2.54
C ILE A 73 -2.32 7.98 3.51
N ASP A 74 -3.58 7.82 3.13
CA ASP A 74 -4.57 7.09 3.91
C ASP A 74 -5.64 6.43 3.01
N TRP A 75 -6.23 5.36 3.55
CA TRP A 75 -7.38 4.71 2.96
C TRP A 75 -8.63 5.54 3.25
N ASN A 76 -9.52 5.62 2.26
CA ASN A 76 -10.88 6.00 2.54
C ASN A 76 -11.61 4.83 3.23
N TYR A 77 -12.30 5.13 4.33
CA TYR A 77 -13.01 4.13 5.12
C TYR A 77 -14.45 3.88 4.63
N TYR A 78 -14.97 4.73 3.75
CA TYR A 78 -16.32 4.67 3.23
C TYR A 78 -16.45 3.56 2.19
N ASN A 79 -17.55 2.79 2.24
CA ASN A 79 -17.85 1.65 1.35
C ASN A 79 -16.97 0.39 1.52
N ASN A 80 -16.25 0.28 2.64
CA ASN A 80 -15.45 -0.87 3.05
C ASN A 80 -16.28 -2.08 3.54
N SER A 81 -17.41 -2.34 2.89
CA SER A 81 -18.12 -3.62 3.06
C SER A 81 -17.31 -4.73 2.41
N ILE A 82 -17.23 -5.91 3.04
CA ILE A 82 -16.59 -7.12 2.49
C ILE A 82 -17.07 -7.41 1.05
N ALA A 83 -18.31 -7.05 0.72
CA ALA A 83 -18.91 -7.21 -0.60
C ALA A 83 -18.32 -6.30 -1.71
N LYS A 84 -17.49 -5.30 -1.38
CA LYS A 84 -16.95 -4.31 -2.34
C LYS A 84 -15.42 -4.21 -2.33
N LYS A 85 -14.71 -5.32 -2.07
CA LYS A 85 -13.24 -5.45 -2.18
C LYS A 85 -12.67 -5.18 -3.59
N SER A 86 -13.49 -4.75 -4.54
CA SER A 86 -13.06 -4.50 -5.92
C SER A 86 -12.53 -3.09 -6.15
N LYS A 87 -12.81 -2.12 -5.26
CA LYS A 87 -12.45 -0.71 -5.46
C LYS A 87 -12.06 -0.03 -4.16
N TYR A 88 -10.85 0.53 -4.14
CA TYR A 88 -10.32 1.27 -3.01
C TYR A 88 -10.08 2.73 -3.40
N LEU A 89 -10.58 3.65 -2.59
CA LEU A 89 -10.26 5.07 -2.70
C LEU A 89 -9.11 5.39 -1.75
N VAL A 90 -8.06 6.01 -2.27
CA VAL A 90 -6.86 6.40 -1.53
C VAL A 90 -6.73 7.92 -1.62
N THR A 91 -6.28 8.52 -0.51
CA THR A 91 -5.90 9.94 -0.47
C THR A 91 -4.41 10.03 -0.23
N SER A 92 -3.70 10.83 -1.01
CA SER A 92 -2.29 11.18 -0.77
C SER A 92 -2.09 12.69 -0.79
N CYS A 93 -1.10 13.17 -0.05
CA CYS A 93 -0.76 14.60 -0.06
C CYS A 93 0.74 14.83 -0.04
N SER A 94 1.14 15.97 -0.61
CA SER A 94 2.49 16.47 -0.52
C SER A 94 2.48 17.88 0.05
N PHE A 95 3.40 18.11 0.99
CA PHE A 95 3.62 19.43 1.54
C PHE A 95 4.21 20.40 0.51
N TYR A 96 5.05 19.90 -0.40
CA TYR A 96 5.87 20.73 -1.29
C TYR A 96 5.08 21.20 -2.51
N ASP A 97 4.30 20.32 -3.12
CA ASP A 97 3.41 20.70 -4.23
C ASP A 97 2.07 21.29 -3.75
N LYS A 98 1.83 21.31 -2.43
CA LYS A 98 0.63 21.86 -1.78
C LYS A 98 -0.68 21.21 -2.27
N SER A 99 -0.62 19.95 -2.67
CA SER A 99 -1.76 19.23 -3.24
C SER A 99 -2.21 18.06 -2.38
N CYS A 100 -3.48 17.72 -2.54
CA CYS A 100 -4.10 16.51 -2.04
C CYS A 100 -4.79 15.81 -3.22
N HIS A 101 -4.38 14.58 -3.49
CA HIS A 101 -4.94 13.77 -4.57
C HIS A 101 -5.79 12.65 -4.02
N PHE A 102 -6.94 12.44 -4.68
CA PHE A 102 -7.78 11.27 -4.51
C PHE A 102 -7.61 10.39 -5.73
N TRP A 103 -7.26 9.13 -5.52
CA TRP A 103 -7.06 8.17 -6.60
C TRP A 103 -7.66 6.81 -6.25
N ARG A 104 -8.03 6.06 -7.28
CA ARG A 104 -8.75 4.81 -7.15
C ARG A 104 -7.87 3.65 -7.57
N TYR A 105 -7.87 2.59 -6.77
CA TYR A 105 -7.32 1.30 -7.11
C TYR A 105 -8.46 0.29 -7.30
N ASP A 106 -8.64 -0.17 -8.54
CA ASP A 106 -9.59 -1.22 -8.87
C ASP A 106 -8.84 -2.55 -8.94
N THR A 107 -9.21 -3.54 -8.11
CA THR A 107 -8.63 -4.88 -8.22
C THR A 107 -9.14 -5.55 -9.49
N LYS A 108 -8.27 -6.28 -10.20
CA LYS A 108 -8.69 -7.03 -11.38
C LYS A 108 -9.67 -8.12 -10.93
N ALA A 109 -10.79 -8.24 -11.65
CA ALA A 109 -11.79 -9.29 -11.45
C ALA A 109 -11.23 -10.67 -11.75
#